data_AF-Q789E2-F1
#
_entry.id   AF-Q789E2-F1
#
_cell.length_a   1.000
_cell.length_b   1.000
_cell.length_c   1.000
_cell.angle_alpha   90.00
_cell.angle_beta   90.00
_cell.angle_gamma   90.00
#
_symmetry.space_group_name_H-M   'P 1'
#
loop_
_entity.id
_entity.type
_entity.pdbx_description
1 polymer ?
#
loop_
_entity_poly.entity_id
_entity_poly.type
_entity_poly.pdbx_seq_one_letter_code
_entity_poly.pdbx_strand_id
1 'polypeptide(L)'
;MKLIQMLTLCLALSLSLAAPSHHKEDHVQQDEPQGHQHELHHGANLDRCGGMEFDAIAVNEEGIPYFFKGDHLFKGFHDQAELSNETFPELDEHHHLGHVDAAFRMHSEDSPAHHDHQFFFLDTKVFSYYKHKLEKDYPKDISELFPGI
;
A
#
# COMPACT_ATOMS: atom_id res chain seq x y z
N MET A 1 -18.99 -9.25 -48.67
CA MET A 1 -19.70 -9.75 -47.48
C MET A 1 -18.79 -9.97 -46.26
N LYS A 2 -17.61 -10.59 -46.37
CA LYS A 2 -16.73 -10.85 -45.20
C LYS A 2 -16.15 -9.60 -44.50
N LEU A 3 -15.88 -8.53 -45.24
CA LEU A 3 -15.31 -7.29 -44.67
C LEU A 3 -16.30 -6.51 -43.79
N ILE A 4 -17.59 -6.52 -44.16
CA ILE A 4 -18.66 -5.85 -43.41
C ILE A 4 -18.90 -6.58 -42.09
N GLN A 5 -18.86 -7.92 -42.08
CA GLN A 5 -18.99 -8.73 -40.87
C GLN A 5 -17.84 -8.50 -39.88
N MET A 6 -16.60 -8.33 -40.38
CA MET A 6 -15.44 -8.02 -39.54
C MET A 6 -15.54 -6.61 -38.93
N LEU A 7 -15.98 -5.61 -39.70
CA LEU A 7 -16.18 -4.25 -39.17
C LEU A 7 -17.28 -4.20 -38.11
N THR A 8 -18.40 -4.92 -38.30
CA THR A 8 -19.48 -4.96 -37.30
C THR A 8 -19.06 -5.65 -36.00
N LEU A 9 -18.18 -6.66 -36.07
CA LEU A 9 -17.70 -7.36 -34.87
C LEU A 9 -16.75 -6.48 -34.05
N CYS A 10 -15.91 -5.68 -34.72
CA CYS A 10 -15.00 -4.75 -34.03
C CYS A 10 -15.75 -3.59 -33.35
N LEU A 11 -16.81 -3.09 -33.98
CA LEU A 11 -17.62 -2.00 -33.41
C LEU A 11 -18.36 -2.44 -32.14
N ALA A 12 -18.94 -3.66 -32.14
CA ALA A 12 -19.65 -4.19 -30.98
C ALA A 12 -18.75 -4.40 -29.75
N LEU A 13 -17.49 -4.80 -29.95
CA LEU A 13 -16.53 -4.99 -28.86
C LEU A 13 -16.15 -3.67 -28.17
N SER A 14 -16.08 -2.57 -28.92
CA SER A 14 -15.73 -1.25 -28.37
C SER A 14 -16.84 -0.63 -27.51
N LEU A 15 -18.11 -0.90 -27.81
CA LEU A 15 -19.24 -0.37 -27.01
C LEU A 15 -19.41 -1.09 -25.67
N SER A 16 -18.95 -2.34 -25.53
CA SER A 16 -19.00 -3.05 -24.24
C SER A 16 -17.98 -2.57 -23.20
N LEU A 17 -16.95 -1.82 -23.60
CA LEU A 17 -15.95 -1.25 -22.69
C LEU A 17 -16.24 0.20 -22.25
N ALA A 18 -17.29 0.82 -22.79
CA ALA A 18 -17.65 2.23 -22.52
C ALA A 18 -19.01 2.37 -21.81
N ALA A 19 -19.43 1.37 -21.02
CA ALA A 19 -20.60 1.50 -20.17
C ALA A 19 -20.26 2.41 -18.97
N PRO A 20 -21.00 3.52 -18.74
CA PRO A 20 -20.84 4.32 -17.54
C PRO A 20 -21.16 3.47 -16.30
N SER A 21 -20.33 3.53 -15.25
CA SER A 21 -20.72 2.95 -13.97
C SER A 21 -21.90 3.75 -13.41
N HIS A 22 -23.07 3.12 -13.34
CA HIS A 22 -24.17 3.66 -12.56
C HIS A 22 -23.81 3.49 -11.08
N HIS A 23 -23.19 4.50 -10.48
CA HIS A 23 -23.17 4.63 -9.02
C HIS A 23 -24.62 4.82 -8.56
N LYS A 24 -25.13 3.79 -7.87
CA LYS A 24 -26.36 3.86 -7.11
C LYS A 24 -25.99 4.39 -5.73
N GLU A 25 -26.15 5.69 -5.53
CA GLU A 25 -26.16 6.26 -4.19
C GLU A 25 -27.45 5.85 -3.50
N ASP A 26 -27.38 4.84 -2.65
CA ASP A 26 -28.42 4.53 -1.69
C ASP A 26 -27.76 4.37 -0.31
N HIS A 27 -27.94 5.43 0.49
CA HIS A 27 -28.22 5.46 1.94
C HIS A 27 -27.34 6.43 2.74
N VAL A 28 -27.94 7.61 2.96
CA VAL A 28 -27.70 8.49 4.11
C VAL A 28 -27.98 7.70 5.39
N GLN A 29 -26.97 7.56 6.26
CA GLN A 29 -27.19 7.28 7.67
C GLN A 29 -26.23 8.10 8.54
N GLN A 30 -26.81 9.14 9.13
CA GLN A 30 -26.49 9.90 10.34
C GLN A 30 -25.05 9.93 10.90
N ASP A 31 -24.59 11.16 11.10
CA ASP A 31 -23.44 11.59 11.91
C ASP A 31 -23.30 10.83 13.24
N GLU A 32 -22.12 10.21 13.43
CA GLU A 32 -21.45 9.94 14.70
C GLU A 32 -19.93 10.05 14.45
N PRO A 33 -19.15 10.73 15.32
CA PRO A 33 -17.71 10.86 15.14
C PRO A 33 -17.02 9.53 15.51
N GLN A 34 -16.81 8.68 14.52
CA GLN A 34 -16.11 7.42 14.70
C GLN A 34 -14.59 7.68 14.75
N GLY A 35 -14.02 7.57 15.94
CA GLY A 35 -12.58 7.41 16.11
C GLY A 35 -12.10 6.17 15.34
N HIS A 36 -10.93 6.29 14.72
CA HIS A 36 -10.23 5.26 13.95
C HIS A 36 -10.25 3.89 14.67
N GLN A 37 -11.17 3.00 14.30
CA GLN A 37 -11.13 1.60 14.71
C GLN A 37 -10.46 0.79 13.60
N HIS A 38 -9.14 0.65 13.72
CA HIS A 38 -8.31 -0.21 12.87
C HIS A 38 -8.48 -1.66 13.32
N GLU A 39 -9.53 -2.32 12.83
CA GLU A 39 -9.70 -3.77 13.00
C GLU A 39 -9.84 -4.46 11.63
N LEU A 40 -8.79 -4.39 10.82
CA LEU A 40 -8.59 -5.40 9.78
C LEU A 40 -7.98 -6.62 10.48
N HIS A 41 -8.84 -7.57 10.83
CA HIS A 41 -8.41 -8.85 11.40
C HIS A 41 -7.74 -9.73 10.33
N HIS A 42 -6.73 -10.49 10.76
CA HIS A 42 -6.06 -11.52 9.95
C HIS A 42 -7.10 -12.37 9.18
N GLY A 43 -7.13 -12.27 7.85
CA GLY A 43 -8.06 -13.02 7.00
C GLY A 43 -9.12 -12.19 6.26
N ALA A 44 -9.06 -10.86 6.31
CA ALA A 44 -9.87 -10.02 5.44
C ALA A 44 -9.53 -10.25 3.96
N ASN A 45 -10.53 -10.52 3.12
CA ASN A 45 -10.36 -10.51 1.67
C ASN A 45 -10.30 -9.04 1.21
N LEU A 46 -9.09 -8.51 1.06
CA LEU A 46 -8.87 -7.11 0.71
C LEU A 46 -8.98 -6.92 -0.81
N ASP A 47 -10.06 -6.27 -1.25
CA ASP A 47 -10.24 -5.87 -2.64
C ASP A 47 -9.72 -4.45 -2.88
N ARG A 48 -8.55 -4.34 -3.53
CA ARG A 48 -7.96 -3.06 -3.93
C ARG A 48 -8.83 -2.25 -4.90
N CYS A 49 -9.73 -2.90 -5.65
CA CYS A 49 -10.64 -2.23 -6.59
C CYS A 49 -11.95 -1.81 -5.90
N GLY A 50 -12.16 -2.21 -4.66
CA GLY A 50 -13.35 -1.91 -3.87
C GLY A 50 -13.40 -0.49 -3.29
N GLY A 51 -12.49 0.40 -3.72
CA GLY A 51 -12.38 1.76 -3.17
C GLY A 51 -11.67 1.83 -1.83
N MET A 52 -10.79 0.88 -1.54
CA MET A 52 -10.02 0.87 -0.29
C MET A 52 -8.97 2.00 -0.27
N GLU A 53 -8.71 2.52 0.92
CA GLU A 53 -7.62 3.46 1.18
C GLU A 53 -6.40 2.72 1.71
N PHE A 54 -5.21 3.08 1.21
CA PHE A 54 -3.94 2.55 1.70
C PHE A 54 -3.37 3.44 2.80
N ASP A 55 -2.68 2.83 3.75
CA ASP A 55 -2.10 3.53 4.88
C ASP A 55 -0.77 4.19 4.48
N ALA A 56 0.08 3.44 3.73
CA ALA A 56 1.34 3.95 3.19
C ALA A 56 1.70 3.29 1.85
N ILE A 57 2.55 3.98 1.06
CA ILE A 57 3.06 3.47 -0.22
C ILE A 57 4.55 3.82 -0.34
N ALA A 58 5.38 2.84 -0.68
CA ALA A 58 6.78 3.04 -1.06
C ALA A 58 7.15 2.15 -2.24
N VAL A 59 8.27 2.45 -2.92
CA VAL A 59 8.86 1.54 -3.90
C VAL A 59 10.04 0.81 -3.27
N ASN A 60 10.15 -0.49 -3.50
CA ASN A 60 11.31 -1.25 -3.05
C ASN A 60 12.54 -0.95 -3.93
N GLU A 61 13.68 -1.57 -3.62
CA GLU A 61 14.95 -1.39 -4.33
C GLU A 61 14.90 -1.81 -5.80
N GLU A 62 14.08 -2.81 -6.16
CA GLU A 62 13.81 -3.23 -7.54
C GLU A 62 12.80 -2.34 -8.28
N GLY A 63 12.22 -1.33 -7.62
CA GLY A 63 11.22 -0.43 -8.18
C GLY A 63 9.79 -0.98 -8.18
N ILE A 64 9.54 -2.06 -7.41
CA ILE A 64 8.21 -2.62 -7.21
C ILE A 64 7.49 -1.79 -6.14
N PRO A 65 6.29 -1.23 -6.42
CA PRO A 65 5.54 -0.49 -5.42
C PRO A 65 4.94 -1.45 -4.39
N TYR A 66 5.06 -1.08 -3.13
CA TYR A 66 4.47 -1.74 -1.96
C TYR A 66 3.36 -0.87 -1.42
N PHE A 67 2.16 -1.43 -1.28
CA PHE A 67 0.98 -0.75 -0.76
C PHE A 67 0.59 -1.40 0.58
N PHE A 68 0.70 -0.65 1.67
CA PHE A 68 0.41 -1.13 3.02
C PHE A 68 -1.04 -0.85 3.41
N LYS A 69 -1.68 -1.83 4.05
CA LYS A 69 -3.03 -1.68 4.62
C LYS A 69 -3.19 -2.55 5.86
N GLY A 70 -3.30 -1.93 7.03
CA GLY A 70 -3.29 -2.63 8.31
C GLY A 70 -2.03 -3.47 8.44
N ASP A 71 -2.22 -4.75 8.72
CA ASP A 71 -1.20 -5.79 8.76
C ASP A 71 -0.88 -6.40 7.37
N HIS A 72 -1.53 -5.96 6.28
CA HIS A 72 -1.35 -6.52 4.94
C HIS A 72 -0.47 -5.65 4.03
N LEU A 73 0.21 -6.33 3.11
CA LEU A 73 1.04 -5.76 2.06
C LEU A 73 0.58 -6.27 0.70
N PHE A 74 0.46 -5.35 -0.25
CA PHE A 74 0.33 -5.68 -1.66
C PHE A 74 1.61 -5.34 -2.40
N LYS A 75 2.18 -6.32 -3.11
CA LYS A 75 3.38 -6.14 -3.94
C LYS A 75 2.98 -5.90 -5.40
N GLY A 76 3.40 -4.77 -5.94
CA GLY A 76 3.05 -4.39 -7.30
C GLY A 76 1.55 -4.19 -7.52
N PHE A 77 1.18 -4.09 -8.79
CA PHE A 77 -0.19 -3.74 -9.18
C PHE A 77 -1.15 -4.93 -9.29
N HIS A 78 -0.66 -6.18 -9.18
CA HIS A 78 -1.47 -7.36 -9.52
C HIS A 78 -1.45 -8.48 -8.47
N ASP A 79 -0.45 -8.55 -7.60
CA ASP A 79 -0.34 -9.67 -6.64
C ASP A 79 -1.42 -9.56 -5.56
N GLN A 80 -1.78 -10.66 -4.92
CA GLN A 80 -2.77 -10.64 -3.83
C GLN A 80 -2.18 -9.98 -2.57
N ALA A 81 -3.03 -9.65 -1.59
CA ALA A 81 -2.56 -9.23 -0.28
C ALA A 81 -1.84 -10.41 0.41
N GLU A 82 -0.72 -10.12 1.05
CA GLU A 82 -0.06 -11.01 2.00
C GLU A 82 0.04 -10.28 3.35
N LEU A 83 0.39 -11.01 4.42
CA LEU A 83 0.73 -10.35 5.68
C LEU A 83 2.08 -9.63 5.52
N SER A 84 2.17 -8.40 6.00
CA SER A 84 3.37 -7.56 5.91
C SER A 84 4.56 -8.22 6.61
N ASN A 85 4.31 -8.98 7.68
CA ASN A 85 5.32 -9.73 8.43
C ASN A 85 5.97 -10.88 7.65
N GLU A 86 5.36 -11.36 6.56
CA GLU A 86 5.97 -12.37 5.67
C GLU A 86 7.16 -11.78 4.90
N THR A 87 7.12 -10.48 4.64
CA THR A 87 8.23 -9.73 4.00
C THR A 87 9.10 -8.99 5.01
N PHE A 88 8.51 -8.46 6.07
CA PHE A 88 9.17 -7.65 7.09
C PHE A 88 8.84 -8.20 8.49
N PRO A 89 9.49 -9.30 8.91
CA PRO A 89 9.15 -10.00 10.15
C PRO A 89 9.20 -9.12 11.40
N GLU A 90 10.05 -8.09 11.40
CA GLU A 90 10.26 -7.20 12.54
C GLU A 90 9.08 -6.25 12.77
N LEU A 91 8.16 -6.10 11.81
CA LEU A 91 6.92 -5.33 12.01
C LEU A 91 6.00 -5.99 13.05
N ASP A 92 6.04 -7.31 13.18
CA ASP A 92 5.29 -8.04 14.21
C ASP A 92 5.87 -7.83 15.61
N GLU A 93 7.18 -7.67 15.75
CA GLU A 93 7.80 -7.48 17.08
C GLU A 93 7.26 -6.22 17.80
N HIS A 94 6.64 -5.32 17.05
CA HIS A 94 6.02 -4.10 17.52
C HIS A 94 4.49 -4.08 17.33
N HIS A 95 3.78 -5.16 17.67
CA HIS A 95 2.32 -5.33 17.55
C HIS A 95 1.43 -4.16 18.05
N HIS A 96 1.95 -3.26 18.87
CA HIS A 96 1.22 -2.06 19.32
C HIS A 96 1.17 -0.96 18.25
N LEU A 97 2.03 -1.00 17.23
CA LEU A 97 2.14 0.02 16.20
C LEU A 97 1.21 -0.23 15.00
N GLY A 98 0.64 -1.43 14.88
CA GLY A 98 -0.59 -1.76 14.12
C GLY A 98 -0.59 -1.63 12.59
N HIS A 99 0.13 -0.67 12.02
CA HIS A 99 0.14 -0.33 10.60
C HIS A 99 1.32 0.59 10.28
N VAL A 100 1.66 0.71 9.00
CA VAL A 100 2.66 1.67 8.52
C VAL A 100 1.97 2.99 8.20
N ASP A 101 2.30 4.05 8.94
CA ASP A 101 1.69 5.40 8.80
C ASP A 101 2.21 6.13 7.56
N ALA A 102 3.50 5.96 7.27
CA ALA A 102 4.16 6.53 6.12
C ALA A 102 5.34 5.67 5.70
N ALA A 103 5.66 5.69 4.42
CA ALA A 103 6.79 4.97 3.88
C ALA A 103 7.45 5.74 2.74
N PHE A 104 8.77 5.66 2.62
CA PHE A 104 9.48 6.14 1.44
C PHE A 104 10.77 5.35 1.19
N ARG A 105 11.25 5.35 -0.06
CA ARG A 105 12.61 4.90 -0.42
C ARG A 105 13.50 6.11 -0.65
N MET A 106 14.65 6.15 0.01
CA MET A 106 15.65 7.18 -0.21
C MET A 106 16.56 6.80 -1.38
N HIS A 107 16.23 7.25 -2.59
CA HIS A 107 17.12 7.06 -3.74
C HIS A 107 18.05 8.28 -3.89
N SER A 108 19.22 8.24 -3.26
CA SER A 108 20.19 9.35 -3.27
C SER A 108 21.61 8.84 -3.53
N GLU A 109 22.14 9.03 -4.73
CA GLU A 109 23.50 8.60 -5.10
C GLU A 109 24.58 9.32 -4.26
N ASP A 110 24.32 10.56 -3.86
CA ASP A 110 25.22 11.38 -3.04
C ASP A 110 25.31 10.93 -1.57
N SER A 111 24.44 10.01 -1.15
CA SER A 111 24.45 9.42 0.19
C SER A 111 24.48 7.89 0.11
N PRO A 112 25.63 7.29 -0.25
CA PRO A 112 25.74 5.84 -0.47
C PRO A 112 25.35 5.00 0.74
N ALA A 113 25.46 5.56 1.94
CA ALA A 113 25.11 4.88 3.19
C ALA A 113 23.59 4.73 3.42
N HIS A 114 22.77 5.47 2.68
CA HIS A 114 21.30 5.43 2.79
C HIS A 114 20.62 5.23 1.42
N HIS A 115 21.43 5.01 0.38
CA HIS A 115 20.94 4.83 -0.98
C HIS A 115 20.11 3.54 -1.06
N ASP A 116 18.86 3.68 -1.48
CA ASP A 116 17.87 2.62 -1.63
C ASP A 116 17.36 2.00 -0.33
N HIS A 117 17.50 2.71 0.78
CA HIS A 117 16.90 2.30 2.04
C HIS A 117 15.41 2.66 2.02
N GLN A 118 14.59 1.73 2.47
CA GLN A 118 13.15 1.93 2.68
C GLN A 118 12.92 2.30 4.14
N PHE A 119 12.32 3.46 4.36
CA PHE A 119 11.97 3.96 5.68
C PHE A 119 10.48 3.78 5.93
N PHE A 120 10.11 3.10 7.01
CA PHE A 120 8.73 2.93 7.44
C PHE A 120 8.51 3.63 8.77
N PHE A 121 7.44 4.42 8.86
CA PHE A 121 7.06 5.19 10.04
C PHE A 121 5.88 4.50 10.70
N LEU A 122 6.01 4.26 12.00
CA LEU A 122 5.07 3.54 12.83
C LEU A 122 5.01 4.23 14.19
N ASP A 123 3.96 5.02 14.42
CA ASP A 123 3.84 6.06 15.46
C ASP A 123 5.11 6.91 15.56
N THR A 124 5.88 6.69 16.64
CA THR A 124 7.10 7.45 16.94
C THR A 124 8.36 6.72 16.50
N LYS A 125 8.22 5.57 15.83
CA LYS A 125 9.33 4.74 15.39
C LYS A 125 9.54 4.83 13.89
N VAL A 126 10.80 4.82 13.50
CA VAL A 126 11.24 4.71 12.13
C VAL A 126 12.01 3.41 12.00
N PHE A 127 11.61 2.58 11.05
CA PHE A 127 12.33 1.40 10.61
C PHE A 127 13.09 1.75 9.33
N SER A 128 14.28 1.19 9.15
CA SER A 128 15.06 1.32 7.92
C SER A 128 15.41 -0.06 7.42
N TYR A 129 15.00 -0.37 6.19
CA TYR A 129 15.25 -1.64 5.53
C TYR A 129 16.17 -1.44 4.33
N TYR A 130 17.13 -2.33 4.19
CA TYR A 130 17.94 -2.45 2.97
C TYR A 130 17.96 -3.90 2.52
N LYS A 131 17.55 -4.16 1.27
CA LYS A 131 17.42 -5.53 0.71
C LYS A 131 16.54 -6.45 1.57
N HIS A 132 15.36 -5.94 1.93
CA HIS A 132 14.37 -6.56 2.84
C HIS A 132 14.94 -7.00 4.20
N LYS A 133 16.03 -6.39 4.67
CA LYS A 133 16.59 -6.64 6.01
C LYS A 133 16.56 -5.38 6.83
N LEU A 134 16.09 -5.50 8.07
CA LEU A 134 16.14 -4.40 9.02
C LEU A 134 17.61 -4.03 9.27
N GLU A 135 17.91 -2.74 9.17
CA GLU A 135 19.23 -2.23 9.46
C GLU A 135 19.58 -2.39 10.94
N LYS A 136 20.88 -2.50 11.22
CA LYS A 136 21.36 -2.55 12.58
C LYS A 136 20.97 -1.27 13.33
N ASP A 137 20.59 -1.42 14.60
CA ASP A 137 20.23 -0.34 15.52
C ASP A 137 18.88 0.35 15.19
N TYR A 138 18.07 -0.26 14.33
CA TYR A 138 16.65 0.09 14.09
C TYR A 138 15.70 -0.89 14.83
N PRO A 139 14.45 -0.48 15.14
CA PRO A 139 13.87 0.83 14.87
C PRO A 139 14.39 1.93 15.80
N LYS A 140 14.36 3.17 15.31
CA LYS A 140 14.80 4.38 16.03
C LYS A 140 13.62 5.30 16.30
N ASP A 141 13.76 6.20 17.26
CA ASP A 141 12.75 7.25 17.46
C ASP A 141 12.79 8.27 16.32
N ILE A 142 11.61 8.70 15.86
CA ILE A 142 11.48 9.72 14.81
C ILE A 142 12.23 11.01 15.18
N SER A 143 12.21 11.39 16.47
CA SER A 143 12.93 12.56 16.97
C SER A 143 14.46 12.45 16.89
N GLU A 144 15.01 11.24 16.82
CA GLU A 144 16.46 11.03 16.64
C GLU A 144 16.87 11.31 15.19
N LEU A 145 16.07 10.87 14.22
CA LEU A 145 16.40 10.95 12.79
C LEU A 145 15.87 12.21 12.11
N PHE A 146 14.68 12.67 12.52
CA PHE A 146 13.93 13.77 11.91
C PHE A 146 13.48 14.77 12.99
N PRO A 147 14.42 15.50 13.62
CA PRO A 147 14.08 16.42 14.69
C PRO A 147 13.15 17.53 14.20
N GLY A 148 11.99 17.66 14.84
CA GLY A 148 10.98 18.69 14.55
C GLY A 148 9.83 18.25 13.66
N ILE A 149 9.85 16.99 13.19
CA ILE A 149 8.66 16.25 12.75
C ILE A 149 7.98 15.67 14.00
#